data_AF-A0A839TNM0-F1
#
_entry.id   AF-A0A839TNM0-F1
#
_cell.length_a   1.000
_cell.length_b   1.000
_cell.length_c   1.000
_cell.angle_alpha   90.00
_cell.angle_beta   90.00
_cell.angle_gamma   90.00
#
_symmetry.space_group_name_H-M   'P 1'
#
loop_
_entity.id
_entity.type
_entity.pdbx_description
1 polymer ?
#
loop_
_entity_poly.entity_id
_entity_poly.type
_entity_poly.pdbx_seq_one_letter_code
_entity_poly.pdbx_strand_id
1 'polypeptide(L)'
;MNQDERTKNRIAVLDALRGFALLGILLVNITSIMEAGFPSRGTIDWGLSRFYDYAVEQRFYVIFSLLFGTGFYIFITRAKARGDKAVVLFIRRLVALLGFGAVHFIFQPGEALHVYAVIGFLLIPFYNRKPAFNFAAMLAALGLSLVLGEYAVTLAMFLLGLLLGQIGFFTRINEFVPQLRLTAWVCLALTPGSIYLQYITFPTSWYEEGANISGLVMAAFYVSTFLLLFRNRRIQQLLKPLAAFGRTALTNYLGQTAIIVLILFLFDLKQKVSVTDTTLIALCIYAVQVPLSFLWLKRFRMGPMEWIWRLLTYGKRIPIRK
;
A
#
# COMPACT_ATOMS: atom_id res chain seq x y z
N MET A 1 -22.24 -18.65 5.78
CA MET A 1 -20.89 -18.67 5.18
C MET A 1 -20.03 -19.65 5.95
N ASN A 2 -19.59 -20.74 5.31
CA ASN A 2 -18.68 -21.72 5.94
C ASN A 2 -17.27 -21.11 6.16
N GLN A 3 -16.39 -21.82 6.87
CA GLN A 3 -15.04 -21.32 7.21
C GLN A 3 -14.13 -21.10 5.98
N ASP A 4 -14.29 -21.88 4.92
CA ASP A 4 -13.54 -21.76 3.67
C ASP A 4 -14.00 -20.53 2.86
N GLU A 5 -15.31 -20.26 2.80
CA GLU A 5 -15.85 -19.04 2.20
C GLU A 5 -15.38 -17.77 2.94
N ARG A 6 -15.33 -17.79 4.28
CA ARG A 6 -14.77 -16.67 5.07
C ARG A 6 -13.31 -16.43 4.74
N THR A 7 -12.53 -17.50 4.57
CA THR A 7 -11.11 -17.42 4.23
C THR A 7 -10.88 -16.89 2.82
N LYS A 8 -11.67 -17.36 1.84
CA LYS A 8 -11.63 -16.88 0.45
C LYS A 8 -12.00 -15.39 0.36
N ASN A 9 -13.09 -14.98 1.02
CA ASN A 9 -13.51 -13.57 1.05
C ASN A 9 -12.46 -12.67 1.72
N ARG A 10 -11.85 -13.12 2.82
CA ARG A 10 -10.76 -12.37 3.47
C ARG A 10 -9.58 -12.12 2.53
N ILE A 11 -9.13 -13.16 1.83
CA ILE A 11 -7.98 -13.04 0.92
C ILE A 11 -8.35 -12.08 -0.22
N ALA A 12 -9.55 -12.21 -0.78
CA ALA A 12 -10.01 -11.32 -1.84
C ALA A 12 -10.08 -9.84 -1.41
N VAL A 13 -10.57 -9.55 -0.19
CA VAL A 13 -10.60 -8.18 0.37
C VAL A 13 -9.18 -7.60 0.45
N LEU A 14 -8.23 -8.35 1.01
CA LEU A 14 -6.85 -7.88 1.18
C LEU A 14 -6.16 -7.65 -0.16
N ASP A 15 -6.38 -8.54 -1.12
CA ASP A 15 -5.80 -8.40 -2.46
C ASP A 15 -6.44 -7.22 -3.21
N ALA A 16 -7.75 -7.01 -3.09
CA ALA A 16 -8.43 -5.85 -3.69
C ALA A 16 -7.98 -4.53 -3.07
N LEU A 17 -7.83 -4.48 -1.73
CA LEU A 17 -7.37 -3.28 -1.03
C LEU A 17 -5.90 -2.98 -1.36
N ARG A 18 -5.04 -3.99 -1.56
CA ARG A 18 -3.68 -3.80 -2.12
C ARG A 18 -3.71 -3.22 -3.53
N GLY A 19 -4.62 -3.73 -4.38
CA GLY A 19 -4.78 -3.23 -5.74
C GLY A 19 -5.20 -1.76 -5.75
N PHE A 20 -6.16 -1.40 -4.88
CA PHE A 20 -6.57 -0.01 -4.67
C PHE A 20 -5.41 0.86 -4.17
N ALA A 21 -4.62 0.38 -3.19
CA ALA A 21 -3.42 1.05 -2.72
C ALA A 21 -2.42 1.35 -3.85
N LEU A 22 -2.17 0.36 -4.70
CA LEU A 22 -1.21 0.44 -5.78
C LEU A 22 -1.61 1.43 -6.89
N LEU A 23 -2.92 1.63 -7.12
CA LEU A 23 -3.39 2.66 -8.06
C LEU A 23 -2.98 4.06 -7.59
N GLY A 24 -3.13 4.37 -6.30
CA GLY A 24 -2.73 5.70 -5.81
C GLY A 24 -1.22 5.90 -5.80
N ILE A 25 -0.46 4.86 -5.44
CA ILE A 25 1.01 4.92 -5.40
C ILE A 25 1.61 5.28 -6.77
N LEU A 26 1.08 4.72 -7.87
CA LEU A 26 1.61 5.03 -9.20
C LEU A 26 1.42 6.52 -9.56
N LEU A 27 0.28 7.13 -9.23
CA LEU A 27 0.00 8.53 -9.57
C LEU A 27 1.02 9.50 -8.95
N VAL A 28 1.49 9.20 -7.74
CA VAL A 28 2.50 10.01 -7.04
C VAL A 28 3.91 9.68 -7.56
N ASN A 29 4.18 8.39 -7.81
CA ASN A 29 5.50 7.97 -8.22
C ASN A 29 5.83 8.42 -9.64
N ILE A 30 4.85 8.43 -10.56
CA ILE A 30 5.13 8.78 -11.96
C ILE A 30 5.55 10.25 -12.12
N THR A 31 4.95 11.17 -11.36
CA THR A 31 5.33 12.60 -11.38
C THR A 31 6.75 12.79 -10.87
N SER A 32 7.13 12.04 -9.83
CA SER A 32 8.49 12.03 -9.28
C SER A 32 9.51 11.39 -10.24
N ILE A 33 9.25 10.20 -10.78
CA ILE A 33 10.18 9.47 -11.66
C ILE A 33 10.42 10.24 -12.97
N MET A 34 9.37 10.84 -13.54
CA MET A 34 9.50 11.61 -14.79
C MET A 34 9.98 13.05 -14.57
N GLU A 35 10.12 13.47 -13.31
CA GLU A 35 10.47 14.84 -12.90
C GLU A 35 9.54 15.87 -13.55
N ALA A 36 8.22 15.65 -13.44
CA ALA A 36 7.21 16.50 -14.07
C ALA A 36 7.35 17.97 -13.66
N GLY A 37 7.15 18.88 -14.63
CA GLY A 37 7.36 20.31 -14.43
C GLY A 37 6.38 20.93 -13.41
N PHE A 38 6.82 21.99 -12.71
CA PHE A 38 5.98 22.72 -11.78
C PHE A 38 4.87 23.49 -12.52
N PRO A 39 3.59 23.22 -12.26
CA PRO A 39 2.51 23.85 -13.02
C PRO A 39 2.24 25.28 -12.58
N SER A 40 1.95 26.16 -13.54
CA SER A 40 1.51 27.53 -13.28
C SER A 40 0.11 27.56 -12.66
N ARG A 41 -0.12 28.43 -11.67
CA ARG A 41 -1.42 28.56 -10.99
C ARG A 41 -2.55 28.84 -11.98
N GLY A 42 -3.71 28.25 -11.75
CA GLY A 42 -4.91 28.41 -12.60
C GLY A 42 -4.96 27.51 -13.84
N THR A 43 -3.92 26.72 -14.11
CA THR A 43 -3.93 25.71 -15.17
C THR A 43 -4.57 24.40 -14.71
N ILE A 44 -4.93 23.53 -15.68
CA ILE A 44 -5.41 22.17 -15.40
C ILE A 44 -4.35 21.37 -14.64
N ASP A 45 -3.08 21.50 -15.03
CA ASP A 45 -1.96 20.81 -14.36
C ASP A 45 -1.82 21.23 -12.90
N TRP A 46 -2.06 22.51 -12.59
CA TRP A 46 -2.05 22.97 -11.20
C TRP A 46 -3.22 22.37 -10.41
N GLY A 47 -4.41 22.33 -10.99
CA GLY A 47 -5.57 21.65 -10.38
C GLY A 47 -5.32 20.16 -10.12
N LEU A 48 -4.72 19.46 -11.09
CA LEU A 48 -4.35 18.05 -10.97
C LEU A 48 -3.27 17.82 -9.91
N SER A 49 -2.24 18.68 -9.86
CA SER A 49 -1.22 18.61 -8.79
C SER A 49 -1.86 18.80 -7.42
N ARG A 50 -2.72 19.80 -7.22
CA ARG A 50 -3.44 19.97 -5.94
C ARG A 50 -4.34 18.79 -5.60
N PHE A 51 -4.97 18.18 -6.60
CA PHE A 51 -5.72 16.94 -6.38
C PHE A 51 -4.80 15.81 -5.90
N TYR A 52 -3.60 15.66 -6.46
CA TYR A 52 -2.64 14.65 -6.01
C TYR A 52 -2.18 14.92 -4.57
N ASP A 53 -1.78 16.15 -4.26
CA ASP A 53 -1.28 16.53 -2.92
C ASP A 53 -2.31 16.27 -1.81
N TYR A 54 -3.61 16.53 -2.09
CA TYR A 54 -4.67 16.45 -1.10
C TYR A 54 -5.48 15.15 -1.12
N ALA A 55 -5.58 14.45 -2.25
CA ALA A 55 -6.37 13.23 -2.36
C ALA A 55 -5.54 11.94 -2.46
N VAL A 56 -4.27 12.02 -2.86
CA VAL A 56 -3.47 10.84 -3.22
C VAL A 56 -2.21 10.71 -2.36
N GLU A 57 -1.37 11.75 -2.36
CA GLU A 57 -0.10 11.76 -1.66
C GLU A 57 -0.26 11.45 -0.17
N GLN A 58 0.61 10.64 0.42
CA GLN A 58 0.53 10.11 1.80
C GLN A 58 -0.66 9.18 2.12
N ARG A 59 -1.81 9.28 1.43
CA ARG A 59 -3.02 8.48 1.74
C ARG A 59 -2.81 7.01 1.41
N PHE A 60 -2.36 6.74 0.19
CA PHE A 60 -2.22 5.36 -0.29
C PHE A 60 -1.00 4.64 0.30
N TYR A 61 0.04 5.39 0.67
CA TYR A 61 1.19 4.88 1.41
C TYR A 61 0.77 4.33 2.78
N VAL A 62 -0.03 5.09 3.54
CA VAL A 62 -0.58 4.64 4.84
C VAL A 62 -1.37 3.33 4.71
N ILE A 63 -2.19 3.20 3.65
CA ILE A 63 -2.96 1.97 3.37
C ILE A 63 -2.01 0.80 3.09
N PHE A 64 -0.99 1.00 2.27
CA PHE A 64 -0.04 -0.04 1.93
C PHE A 64 0.80 -0.45 3.16
N SER A 65 1.14 0.48 4.03
CA SER A 65 1.82 0.23 5.31
C SER A 65 0.98 -0.63 6.26
N LEU A 66 -0.32 -0.30 6.41
CA LEU A 66 -1.27 -1.11 7.17
C LEU A 66 -1.35 -2.56 6.64
N LEU A 67 -1.39 -2.70 5.31
CA LEU A 67 -1.49 -3.99 4.63
C LEU A 67 -0.22 -4.83 4.78
N PHE A 68 0.95 -4.18 4.86
CA PHE A 68 2.22 -4.83 5.16
C PHE A 68 2.19 -5.45 6.56
N GLY A 69 1.79 -4.69 7.58
CA GLY A 69 1.67 -5.18 8.96
C GLY A 69 0.68 -6.34 9.10
N THR A 70 -0.47 -6.25 8.42
CA THR A 70 -1.44 -7.35 8.34
C THR A 70 -0.83 -8.59 7.66
N GLY A 71 -0.10 -8.37 6.56
CA GLY A 71 0.61 -9.41 5.82
C GLY A 71 1.68 -10.11 6.67
N PHE A 72 2.42 -9.36 7.49
CA PHE A 72 3.39 -9.89 8.45
C PHE A 72 2.73 -10.85 9.43
N TYR A 73 1.66 -10.44 10.10
CA TYR A 73 0.96 -11.32 11.05
C TYR A 73 0.46 -12.61 10.39
N ILE A 74 -0.19 -12.50 9.23
CA ILE A 74 -0.69 -13.66 8.47
C ILE A 74 0.46 -14.57 8.04
N PHE A 75 1.61 -14.02 7.67
CA PHE A 75 2.78 -14.80 7.27
C PHE A 75 3.36 -15.58 8.45
N ILE A 76 3.64 -14.91 9.58
CA ILE A 76 4.22 -15.53 10.77
C ILE A 76 3.32 -16.64 11.32
N THR A 77 2.01 -16.37 11.43
CA THR A 77 1.03 -17.35 11.93
C THR A 77 0.95 -18.58 11.03
N ARG A 78 0.92 -18.39 9.70
CA ARG A 78 0.90 -19.51 8.75
C ARG A 78 2.21 -20.31 8.74
N ALA A 79 3.35 -19.65 8.90
CA ALA A 79 4.64 -20.33 8.99
C ALA A 79 4.74 -21.17 10.27
N LYS A 80 4.36 -20.60 11.42
CA LYS A 80 4.29 -21.34 12.69
C LYS A 80 3.34 -22.54 12.61
N ALA A 81 2.17 -22.38 12.01
CA ALA A 81 1.19 -23.47 11.86
C ALA A 81 1.72 -24.65 11.03
N ARG A 82 2.74 -24.45 10.19
CA ARG A 82 3.42 -25.51 9.42
C ARG A 82 4.65 -26.08 10.13
N GLY A 83 4.99 -25.59 11.32
CA GLY A 83 6.24 -25.94 12.02
C GLY A 83 7.50 -25.29 11.43
N ASP A 84 7.35 -24.29 10.55
CA ASP A 84 8.49 -23.57 9.96
C ASP A 84 9.17 -22.62 10.99
N LYS A 85 10.46 -22.34 10.80
CA LYS A 85 11.18 -21.25 11.51
C LYS A 85 10.68 -19.87 11.04
N ALA A 86 9.49 -19.47 11.48
CA ALA A 86 8.76 -18.31 10.99
C ALA A 86 9.57 -17.00 10.99
N VAL A 87 10.32 -16.71 12.04
CA VAL A 87 11.16 -15.50 12.15
C VAL A 87 12.28 -15.52 11.11
N VAL A 88 12.97 -16.65 10.95
CA VAL A 88 14.05 -16.81 9.96
C VAL A 88 13.51 -16.60 8.54
N LEU A 89 12.35 -17.20 8.23
CA LEU A 89 11.72 -17.00 6.93
C LEU A 89 11.30 -15.54 6.71
N PHE A 90 10.81 -14.86 7.75
CA PHE A 90 10.44 -13.46 7.63
C PHE A 90 11.66 -12.56 7.45
N ILE A 91 12.77 -12.82 8.15
CA ILE A 91 14.05 -12.14 7.94
C ILE A 91 14.50 -12.29 6.48
N ARG A 92 14.48 -13.51 5.92
CA ARG A 92 14.81 -13.74 4.50
C ARG A 92 13.91 -12.96 3.56
N ARG A 93 12.61 -12.88 3.87
CA ARG A 93 11.63 -12.11 3.12
C ARG A 93 11.95 -10.61 3.12
N LEU A 94 12.37 -10.06 4.25
CA LEU A 94 12.80 -8.66 4.38
C LEU A 94 14.12 -8.40 3.66
N VAL A 95 15.11 -9.29 3.78
CA VAL A 95 16.40 -9.17 3.07
C VAL A 95 16.18 -9.20 1.55
N ALA A 96 15.34 -10.09 1.04
CA ALA A 96 14.98 -10.11 -0.36
C ALA A 96 14.25 -8.82 -0.80
N LEU A 97 13.36 -8.30 0.05
CA LEU A 97 12.67 -7.03 -0.19
C LEU A 97 13.65 -5.85 -0.22
N LEU A 98 14.62 -5.83 0.70
CA LEU A 98 15.68 -4.84 0.75
C LEU A 98 16.56 -4.88 -0.50
N GLY A 99 16.85 -6.08 -1.03
CA GLY A 99 17.56 -6.25 -2.28
C GLY A 99 16.80 -5.70 -3.49
N PHE A 100 15.49 -5.97 -3.58
CA PHE A 100 14.65 -5.34 -4.61
C PHE A 100 14.60 -3.82 -4.45
N GLY A 101 14.44 -3.33 -3.22
CA GLY A 101 14.42 -1.91 -2.92
C GLY A 101 15.74 -1.21 -3.26
N ALA A 102 16.89 -1.82 -2.97
CA ALA A 102 18.20 -1.25 -3.29
C ALA A 102 18.40 -1.06 -4.81
N VAL A 103 17.93 -2.01 -5.64
CA VAL A 103 17.95 -1.86 -7.10
C VAL A 103 16.94 -0.81 -7.56
N HIS A 104 15.74 -0.83 -6.98
CA HIS A 104 14.66 0.07 -7.35
C HIS A 104 14.95 1.54 -6.97
N PHE A 105 15.65 1.76 -5.86
CA PHE A 105 16.09 3.06 -5.36
C PHE A 105 16.95 3.84 -6.36
N ILE A 106 17.66 3.13 -7.25
CA ILE A 106 18.45 3.72 -8.35
C ILE A 106 17.55 4.51 -9.31
N PHE A 107 16.32 4.02 -9.54
CA PHE A 107 15.36 4.61 -10.46
C PHE A 107 14.33 5.50 -9.77
N GLN A 108 14.12 5.27 -8.48
CA GLN A 108 13.16 6.02 -7.68
C GLN A 108 13.69 6.23 -6.25
N PRO A 109 14.36 7.36 -5.96
CA PRO A 109 14.75 7.72 -4.61
C PRO A 109 13.52 7.84 -3.70
N GLY A 110 13.60 7.33 -2.48
CA GLY A 110 12.48 7.34 -1.52
C GLY A 110 11.42 6.25 -1.76
N GLU A 111 11.76 5.19 -2.49
CA GLU A 111 10.84 4.09 -2.76
C GLU A 111 10.44 3.26 -1.51
N ALA A 112 9.25 2.66 -1.56
CA ALA A 112 8.61 2.09 -0.38
C ALA A 112 9.20 0.75 0.09
N LEU A 113 9.76 -0.07 -0.80
CA LEU A 113 10.26 -1.41 -0.48
C LEU A 113 11.45 -1.36 0.49
N HIS A 114 12.37 -0.43 0.28
CA HIS A 114 13.54 -0.22 1.14
C HIS A 114 13.10 0.21 2.53
N VAL A 115 12.26 1.25 2.62
CA VAL A 115 11.70 1.74 3.88
C VAL A 115 10.96 0.61 4.62
N TYR A 116 10.14 -0.16 3.90
CA TYR A 116 9.36 -1.26 4.47
C TYR A 116 10.23 -2.41 4.93
N ALA A 117 11.30 -2.72 4.20
CA ALA A 117 12.24 -3.76 4.59
C ALA A 117 12.94 -3.39 5.89
N VAL A 118 13.46 -2.16 6.01
CA VAL A 118 14.16 -1.65 7.19
C VAL A 118 13.23 -1.62 8.41
N ILE A 119 12.07 -0.96 8.29
CA ILE A 119 11.09 -0.86 9.38
C ILE A 119 10.49 -2.24 9.71
N GLY A 120 10.36 -3.12 8.73
CA GLY A 120 9.87 -4.48 8.91
C GLY A 120 10.68 -5.31 9.91
N PHE A 121 11.99 -5.05 10.04
CA PHE A 121 12.82 -5.70 11.06
C PHE A 121 12.40 -5.30 12.48
N LEU A 122 12.03 -4.03 12.68
CA LEU A 122 11.54 -3.51 13.97
C LEU A 122 10.21 -4.14 14.38
N LEU A 123 9.45 -4.73 13.45
CA LEU A 123 8.17 -5.36 13.73
C LEU A 123 8.30 -6.75 14.39
N ILE A 124 9.47 -7.40 14.26
CA ILE A 124 9.70 -8.78 14.73
C ILE A 124 9.47 -8.94 16.26
N PRO A 125 9.91 -8.05 17.15
CA PRO A 125 9.66 -8.23 18.59
C PRO A 125 8.17 -8.19 18.98
N PHE A 126 7.29 -7.68 18.12
CA PHE A 126 5.88 -7.41 18.43
C PHE A 126 4.94 -8.57 18.10
N TYR A 127 5.33 -9.56 17.28
CA TYR A 127 4.38 -10.60 16.83
C TYR A 127 3.90 -11.55 17.93
N ASN A 128 4.69 -11.74 18.99
CA ASN A 128 4.32 -12.56 20.15
C ASN A 128 3.66 -11.73 21.27
N ARG A 129 3.58 -10.41 21.13
CA ARG A 129 3.01 -9.54 22.17
C ARG A 129 1.49 -9.53 22.11
N LYS A 130 0.85 -9.27 23.25
CA LYS A 130 -0.61 -9.17 23.35
C LYS A 130 -1.13 -7.98 22.54
N PRO A 131 -2.37 -8.03 22.02
CA PRO A 131 -2.99 -6.92 21.29
C PRO A 131 -2.91 -5.57 22.00
N ALA A 132 -3.16 -5.53 23.32
CA ALA A 132 -3.10 -4.30 24.11
C ALA A 132 -1.69 -3.65 24.09
N PHE A 133 -0.63 -4.46 24.15
CA PHE A 133 0.74 -3.95 24.06
C PHE A 133 1.04 -3.37 22.67
N ASN A 134 0.64 -4.08 21.61
CA ASN A 134 0.83 -3.61 20.24
C ASN A 134 0.02 -2.34 19.95
N PHE A 135 -1.15 -2.19 20.55
CA PHE A 135 -1.93 -0.96 20.50
C PHE A 135 -1.20 0.21 21.17
N ALA A 136 -0.67 0.01 22.38
CA ALA A 136 0.12 1.03 23.07
C ALA A 136 1.40 1.40 22.29
N ALA A 137 2.10 0.40 21.74
CA ALA A 137 3.27 0.63 20.88
C ALA A 137 2.92 1.38 19.60
N MET A 138 1.76 1.11 19.00
CA MET A 138 1.26 1.85 17.84
C MET A 138 1.00 3.32 18.20
N LEU A 139 0.40 3.61 19.37
CA LEU A 139 0.17 4.99 19.83
C LEU A 139 1.49 5.70 20.10
N ALA A 140 2.47 5.01 20.71
CA ALA A 140 3.81 5.55 20.93
C ALA A 140 4.51 5.87 19.60
N ALA A 141 4.41 5.00 18.60
CA ALA A 141 4.96 5.24 17.27
C ALA A 141 4.26 6.43 16.56
N LEU A 142 2.94 6.61 16.73
CA LEU A 142 2.26 7.82 16.27
C LEU A 142 2.74 9.08 17.01
N GLY A 143 2.98 9.01 18.32
CA GLY A 143 3.55 10.14 19.05
C GLY A 143 4.96 10.52 18.57
N LEU A 144 5.78 9.50 18.26
CA LEU A 144 7.12 9.68 17.72
C LEU A 144 7.16 10.22 16.29
N SER A 145 6.04 10.25 15.55
CA SER A 145 6.02 10.82 14.20
C SER A 145 6.27 12.32 14.17
N LEU A 146 6.07 13.02 15.29
CA LEU A 146 6.44 14.43 15.44
C LEU A 146 7.95 14.68 15.43
N VAL A 147 8.76 13.62 15.59
CA VAL A 147 10.23 13.70 15.62
C VAL A 147 10.86 12.90 14.48
N LEU A 148 10.31 11.72 14.20
CA LEU A 148 10.85 10.77 13.21
C LEU A 148 10.09 10.78 11.87
N GLY A 149 9.09 11.65 11.74
CA GLY A 149 8.32 11.84 10.50
C GLY A 149 7.68 10.55 9.99
N GLU A 150 7.77 10.35 8.67
CA GLU A 150 7.13 9.25 7.94
C GLU A 150 7.57 7.85 8.42
N TYR A 151 8.82 7.70 8.88
CA TYR A 151 9.32 6.41 9.37
C TYR A 151 8.52 5.92 10.59
N ALA A 152 8.20 6.82 11.52
CA ALA A 152 7.39 6.49 12.69
C ALA A 152 5.92 6.27 12.34
N VAL A 153 5.36 7.03 11.39
CA VAL A 153 4.01 6.77 10.83
C VAL A 153 3.95 5.37 10.22
N THR A 154 4.98 4.98 9.47
CA THR A 154 5.07 3.65 8.83
C THR A 154 5.09 2.54 9.86
N LEU A 155 5.91 2.67 10.91
CA LEU A 155 5.95 1.71 12.01
C LEU A 155 4.61 1.64 12.75
N ALA A 156 3.96 2.79 13.02
CA ALA A 156 2.64 2.82 13.62
C ALA A 156 1.61 2.07 12.77
N MET A 157 1.61 2.30 11.45
CA MET A 157 0.70 1.63 10.54
C MET A 157 0.99 0.12 10.40
N PHE A 158 2.26 -0.28 10.44
CA PHE A 158 2.64 -1.70 10.51
C PHE A 158 2.11 -2.35 11.79
N LEU A 159 2.23 -1.67 12.95
CA LEU A 159 1.72 -2.15 14.23
C LEU A 159 0.19 -2.21 14.24
N LEU A 160 -0.50 -1.23 13.64
CA LEU A 160 -1.95 -1.27 13.48
C LEU A 160 -2.37 -2.45 12.58
N GLY A 161 -1.66 -2.68 11.48
CA GLY A 161 -1.89 -3.84 10.61
C GLY A 161 -1.67 -5.17 11.35
N LEU A 162 -0.61 -5.27 12.14
CA LEU A 162 -0.34 -6.41 13.02
C LEU A 162 -1.49 -6.64 14.01
N LEU A 163 -1.96 -5.58 14.67
CA LEU A 163 -3.09 -5.60 15.60
C LEU A 163 -4.38 -6.08 14.93
N LEU A 164 -4.71 -5.55 13.74
CA LEU A 164 -5.88 -6.00 12.95
C LEU A 164 -5.76 -7.48 12.57
N GLY A 165 -4.54 -7.94 12.28
CA GLY A 165 -4.22 -9.35 12.10
C GLY A 165 -4.53 -10.17 13.36
N GLN A 166 -4.03 -9.74 14.52
CA GLN A 166 -4.18 -10.42 15.81
C GLN A 166 -5.63 -10.59 16.24
N ILE A 167 -6.46 -9.57 16.02
CA ILE A 167 -7.90 -9.65 16.31
C ILE A 167 -8.70 -10.32 15.19
N GLY A 168 -8.06 -10.83 14.13
CA GLY A 168 -8.75 -11.46 13.01
C GLY A 168 -9.78 -10.51 12.36
N PHE A 169 -9.47 -9.22 12.27
CA PHE A 169 -10.40 -8.19 11.80
C PHE A 169 -10.97 -8.54 10.41
N PHE A 170 -10.11 -8.85 9.44
CA PHE A 170 -10.53 -9.16 8.08
C PHE A 170 -11.29 -10.50 7.95
N THR A 171 -11.13 -11.43 8.90
CA THR A 171 -11.97 -12.66 8.95
C THR A 171 -13.36 -12.40 9.53
N ARG A 172 -13.47 -11.41 10.42
CA ARG A 172 -14.66 -11.11 11.21
C ARG A 172 -15.25 -9.75 10.85
N ILE A 173 -15.03 -9.30 9.61
CA ILE A 173 -15.36 -7.93 9.19
C ILE A 173 -16.83 -7.56 9.40
N ASN A 174 -17.73 -8.54 9.34
CA ASN A 174 -19.16 -8.34 9.57
C ASN A 174 -19.49 -7.96 11.03
N GLU A 175 -18.67 -8.38 11.99
CA GLU A 175 -18.80 -8.00 13.41
C GLU A 175 -18.37 -6.54 13.64
N PHE A 176 -17.51 -6.00 12.76
CA PHE A 176 -16.94 -4.65 12.88
C PHE A 176 -17.65 -3.60 12.02
N VAL A 177 -18.81 -3.91 11.43
CA VAL A 177 -19.54 -2.99 10.53
C VAL A 177 -19.95 -1.68 11.20
N PRO A 178 -20.50 -1.67 12.43
CA PRO A 178 -20.82 -0.41 13.12
C PRO A 178 -19.59 0.49 13.30
N GLN A 179 -18.45 -0.10 13.69
CA GLN A 179 -17.18 0.58 13.88
C GLN A 179 -16.66 1.13 12.55
N LEU A 180 -16.73 0.34 11.47
CA LEU A 180 -16.35 0.80 10.14
C LEU A 180 -17.20 1.99 9.66
N ARG A 181 -18.52 1.98 9.93
CA ARG A 181 -19.39 3.12 9.60
C ARG A 181 -19.03 4.35 10.43
N LEU A 182 -18.82 4.17 11.73
CA LEU A 182 -18.42 5.26 12.62
C LEU A 182 -17.09 5.87 12.15
N THR A 183 -16.08 5.04 11.87
CA THR A 183 -14.79 5.49 11.32
C THR A 183 -14.99 6.24 10.01
N ALA A 184 -15.80 5.72 9.07
CA ALA A 184 -16.05 6.39 7.80
C ALA A 184 -16.68 7.77 7.99
N TRP A 185 -17.72 7.89 8.82
CA TRP A 185 -18.39 9.18 9.07
C TRP A 185 -17.51 10.17 9.82
N VAL A 186 -16.79 9.73 10.86
CA VAL A 186 -15.88 10.59 11.62
C VAL A 186 -14.75 11.09 10.72
N CYS A 187 -14.10 10.21 9.97
CA CYS A 187 -13.01 10.60 9.08
C CYS A 187 -13.52 11.47 7.91
N LEU A 188 -14.73 11.24 7.39
CA LEU A 188 -15.35 12.12 6.41
C LEU A 188 -15.55 13.53 6.97
N ALA A 189 -16.09 13.65 8.19
CA ALA A 189 -16.30 14.92 8.86
C ALA A 189 -14.97 15.65 9.16
N LEU A 190 -13.91 14.92 9.50
CA LEU A 190 -12.57 15.47 9.76
C LEU A 190 -11.79 15.83 8.49
N THR A 191 -12.18 15.30 7.33
CA THR A 191 -11.42 15.47 6.07
C THR A 191 -11.20 16.95 5.72
N PRO A 192 -12.23 17.83 5.68
CA PRO A 192 -12.04 19.24 5.35
C PRO A 192 -11.06 19.95 6.29
N GLY A 193 -11.17 19.72 7.60
CA GLY A 193 -10.27 20.31 8.60
C GLY A 193 -8.83 19.81 8.45
N SER A 194 -8.65 18.53 8.14
CA SER A 194 -7.32 17.96 7.92
C SER A 194 -6.65 18.48 6.64
N ILE A 195 -7.42 18.67 5.56
CA ILE A 195 -6.92 19.26 4.31
C ILE A 195 -6.59 20.73 4.53
N TYR A 196 -7.43 21.46 5.27
CA TYR A 196 -7.14 22.84 5.63
C TYR A 196 -5.84 22.96 6.44
N LEU A 197 -5.59 22.04 7.38
CA LEU A 197 -4.32 21.97 8.11
C LEU A 197 -3.12 21.76 7.17
N GLN A 198 -3.20 20.82 6.22
CA GLN A 198 -2.16 20.61 5.21
C GLN A 198 -1.97 21.85 4.32
N TYR A 199 -3.06 22.56 3.99
CA TYR A 199 -3.01 23.77 3.16
C TYR A 199 -2.28 24.92 3.88
N ILE A 200 -2.65 25.23 5.13
CA ILE A 200 -2.06 26.36 5.87
C ILE A 200 -0.60 26.11 6.29
N THR A 201 -0.18 24.84 6.33
CA THR A 201 1.20 24.47 6.62
C THR A 201 2.09 24.52 5.38
N PHE A 202 1.57 24.73 4.17
CA PHE A 202 2.38 24.94 2.97
C PHE A 202 2.79 26.41 2.80
N PRO A 203 4.08 26.76 2.54
CA PRO A 203 5.27 25.91 2.41
C PRO A 203 6.15 25.96 3.68
N THR A 204 5.54 25.93 4.86
CA THR A 204 6.27 25.92 6.14
C THR A 204 6.98 24.59 6.37
N SER A 205 7.89 24.53 7.33
CA SER A 205 8.54 23.29 7.78
C SER A 205 7.57 22.23 8.31
N TRP A 206 6.32 22.60 8.59
CA TRP A 206 5.28 21.70 9.15
C TRP A 206 4.40 21.04 8.09
N TYR A 207 4.71 21.21 6.80
CA TYR A 207 3.89 20.70 5.71
C TYR A 207 3.78 19.17 5.73
N GLU A 208 4.88 18.46 6.00
CA GLU A 208 4.89 17.01 6.05
C GLU A 208 4.01 16.46 7.18
N GLU A 209 4.03 17.09 8.35
CA GLU A 209 3.18 16.75 9.49
C GLU A 209 1.70 17.00 9.16
N GLY A 210 1.39 18.14 8.54
CA GLY A 210 0.04 18.44 8.05
C GLY A 210 -0.45 17.41 7.03
N ALA A 211 0.41 17.05 6.07
CA ALA A 211 0.14 16.04 5.05
C ALA A 211 -0.02 14.63 5.66
N ASN A 212 0.78 14.27 6.67
CA ASN A 212 0.69 13.00 7.39
C ASN A 212 -0.62 12.89 8.17
N ILE A 213 -1.04 13.94 8.88
CA ILE A 213 -2.31 13.96 9.61
C ILE A 213 -3.48 13.81 8.64
N SER A 214 -3.51 14.60 7.56
CA SER A 214 -4.56 14.50 6.54
C SER A 214 -4.54 13.14 5.83
N GLY A 215 -3.34 12.63 5.54
CA GLY A 215 -3.12 11.30 4.98
C GLY A 215 -3.71 10.19 5.84
N LEU A 216 -3.49 10.20 7.16
CA LEU A 216 -4.06 9.23 8.10
C LEU A 216 -5.60 9.30 8.14
N VAL A 217 -6.16 10.50 8.23
CA VAL A 217 -7.63 10.71 8.27
C VAL A 217 -8.28 10.20 6.99
N MET A 218 -7.75 10.60 5.83
CA MET A 218 -8.31 10.23 4.54
C MET A 218 -8.07 8.75 4.21
N ALA A 219 -6.91 8.18 4.56
CA ALA A 219 -6.66 6.75 4.41
C ALA A 219 -7.65 5.91 5.24
N ALA A 220 -7.95 6.34 6.47
CA ALA A 220 -8.96 5.69 7.30
C ALA A 220 -10.37 5.81 6.68
N PHE A 221 -10.73 6.97 6.11
CA PHE A 221 -11.97 7.13 5.35
C PHE A 221 -12.02 6.21 4.12
N TYR A 222 -10.94 6.15 3.33
CA TYR A 222 -10.84 5.32 2.13
C TYR A 222 -10.96 3.83 2.47
N VAL A 223 -10.19 3.34 3.45
CA VAL A 223 -10.20 1.94 3.85
C VAL A 223 -11.56 1.55 4.43
N SER A 224 -12.12 2.33 5.35
CA SER A 224 -13.42 2.02 5.96
C SER A 224 -14.55 1.98 4.92
N THR A 225 -14.59 2.97 4.02
CA THR A 225 -15.55 3.04 2.91
C THR A 225 -15.36 1.88 1.95
N PHE A 226 -14.11 1.60 1.52
CA PHE A 226 -13.80 0.48 0.65
C PHE A 226 -14.28 -0.84 1.25
N LEU A 227 -13.98 -1.09 2.53
CA LEU A 227 -14.39 -2.29 3.24
C LEU A 227 -15.91 -2.42 3.37
N LEU A 228 -16.62 -1.32 3.59
CA LEU A 228 -18.10 -1.31 3.61
C LEU A 228 -18.68 -1.63 2.23
N LEU A 229 -18.15 -1.02 1.16
CA LEU A 229 -18.57 -1.25 -0.22
C LEU A 229 -18.26 -2.68 -0.70
N PHE A 230 -17.10 -3.21 -0.32
CA PHE A 230 -16.67 -4.57 -0.69
C PHE A 230 -17.55 -5.67 -0.08
N ARG A 231 -18.45 -5.36 0.85
CA ARG A 231 -19.46 -6.32 1.34
C ARG A 231 -20.53 -6.63 0.29
N ASN A 232 -20.74 -5.75 -0.68
CA ASN A 232 -21.70 -5.99 -1.76
C ASN A 232 -21.11 -6.95 -2.79
N ARG A 233 -21.82 -8.06 -3.06
CA ARG A 233 -21.40 -9.08 -4.05
C ARG A 233 -21.15 -8.50 -5.44
N ARG A 234 -21.92 -7.51 -5.89
CA ARG A 234 -21.71 -6.87 -7.20
C ARG A 234 -20.38 -6.11 -7.25
N ILE A 235 -20.05 -5.41 -6.17
CA ILE A 235 -18.77 -4.69 -6.04
C ILE A 235 -17.60 -5.67 -5.98
N GLN A 236 -17.73 -6.80 -5.28
CA GLN A 236 -16.70 -7.84 -5.28
C GLN A 236 -16.42 -8.38 -6.69
N GLN A 237 -17.46 -8.58 -7.50
CA GLN A 237 -17.33 -9.04 -8.88
C GLN A 237 -16.64 -7.98 -9.75
N LEU A 238 -17.05 -6.72 -9.63
CA LEU A 238 -16.45 -5.59 -10.34
C LEU A 238 -14.97 -5.42 -10.00
N LEU A 239 -14.60 -5.61 -8.74
CA LEU A 239 -13.23 -5.44 -8.26
C LEU A 239 -12.35 -6.70 -8.41
N LYS A 240 -12.83 -7.77 -9.05
CA LYS A 240 -12.01 -8.97 -9.31
C LYS A 240 -10.71 -8.68 -10.09
N PRO A 241 -10.71 -7.86 -11.17
CA PRO A 241 -9.47 -7.49 -11.86
C PRO A 241 -8.54 -6.70 -10.93
N LEU A 242 -9.08 -5.80 -10.12
CA LEU A 242 -8.30 -5.03 -9.14
C LEU A 242 -7.69 -5.93 -8.06
N ALA A 243 -8.41 -6.95 -7.60
CA ALA A 243 -7.89 -7.95 -6.68
C ALA A 243 -6.76 -8.78 -7.32
N ALA A 244 -6.88 -9.13 -8.60
CA ALA A 244 -5.80 -9.82 -9.31
C ALA A 244 -4.54 -8.93 -9.44
N PHE A 245 -4.74 -7.65 -9.76
CA PHE A 245 -3.68 -6.64 -9.79
C PHE A 245 -2.98 -6.51 -8.43
N GLY A 246 -3.73 -6.41 -7.33
CA GLY A 246 -3.15 -6.35 -5.98
C GLY A 246 -2.54 -7.64 -5.46
N ARG A 247 -3.00 -8.81 -5.93
CA ARG A 247 -2.35 -10.11 -5.65
C ARG A 247 -0.97 -10.22 -6.31
N THR A 248 -0.74 -9.43 -7.35
CA THR A 248 0.54 -9.32 -8.09
C THR A 248 1.20 -7.96 -7.87
N ALA A 249 1.01 -7.37 -6.67
CA ALA A 249 1.42 -6.02 -6.36
C ALA A 249 2.93 -5.77 -6.51
N LEU A 250 3.81 -6.70 -6.13
CA LEU A 250 5.27 -6.51 -6.27
C LEU A 250 5.67 -6.53 -7.76
N THR A 251 5.07 -7.43 -8.54
CA THR A 251 5.28 -7.47 -10.00
C THR A 251 4.82 -6.16 -10.63
N ASN A 252 3.62 -5.69 -10.28
CA ASN A 252 3.06 -4.49 -10.87
C ASN A 252 3.80 -3.23 -10.43
N TYR A 253 4.17 -3.11 -9.15
CA TYR A 253 4.94 -1.98 -8.62
C TYR A 253 6.29 -1.82 -9.33
N LEU A 254 7.09 -2.90 -9.40
CA LEU A 254 8.37 -2.87 -10.10
C LEU A 254 8.18 -2.71 -11.61
N GLY A 255 7.14 -3.33 -12.17
CA GLY A 255 6.79 -3.23 -13.59
C GLY A 255 6.36 -1.82 -13.99
N GLN A 256 5.68 -1.07 -13.11
CA GLN A 256 5.30 0.33 -13.33
C GLN A 256 6.54 1.19 -13.52
N THR A 257 7.49 1.13 -12.58
CA THR A 257 8.75 1.87 -12.68
C THR A 257 9.54 1.45 -13.92
N ALA A 258 9.63 0.15 -14.22
CA ALA A 258 10.31 -0.33 -15.42
C ALA A 258 9.68 0.22 -16.72
N ILE A 259 8.34 0.25 -16.80
CA ILE A 259 7.63 0.84 -17.94
C ILE A 259 7.89 2.34 -18.05
N ILE A 260 7.81 3.09 -16.93
CA ILE A 260 8.06 4.54 -16.92
C ILE A 260 9.50 4.84 -17.37
N VAL A 261 10.49 4.14 -16.81
CA VAL A 261 11.90 4.30 -17.17
C VAL A 261 12.14 3.97 -18.65
N LEU A 262 11.49 2.92 -19.17
CA LEU A 262 11.55 2.59 -20.59
C LEU A 262 10.96 3.70 -21.47
N ILE A 263 9.81 4.27 -21.08
CA ILE A 263 9.19 5.40 -21.79
C ILE A 263 10.14 6.61 -21.78
N LEU A 264 10.74 6.94 -20.63
CA LEU A 264 11.71 8.02 -20.52
C LEU A 264 12.91 7.81 -21.44
N PHE A 265 13.44 6.58 -21.49
CA PHE A 265 14.58 6.23 -22.33
C PHE A 265 14.26 6.31 -23.84
N LEU A 266 13.07 5.86 -24.25
CA LEU A 266 12.69 5.82 -25.67
C LEU A 266 12.32 7.19 -26.25
N PHE A 267 11.77 8.09 -25.43
CA PHE A 267 11.19 9.34 -25.91
C PHE A 267 11.87 10.60 -25.36
N ASP A 268 12.92 10.45 -24.54
CA ASP A 268 13.66 11.57 -23.92
C ASP A 268 12.75 12.60 -23.24
N LEU A 269 11.80 12.12 -22.45
CA LEU A 269 10.71 12.90 -21.84
C LEU A 269 11.05 13.47 -20.45
N LYS A 270 12.26 13.24 -19.94
CA LYS A 270 12.67 13.66 -18.60
C LYS A 270 12.55 15.18 -18.46
N GLN A 271 11.83 15.67 -17.44
CA GLN A 271 11.53 17.09 -17.22
C GLN A 271 10.74 17.80 -18.33
N LYS A 272 10.27 17.07 -19.34
CA LYS A 272 9.52 17.63 -20.49
C LYS A 272 8.02 17.30 -20.45
N VAL A 273 7.56 16.71 -19.36
CA VAL A 273 6.17 16.27 -19.18
C VAL A 273 5.44 17.09 -18.14
N SER A 274 4.17 17.36 -18.43
CA SER A 274 3.24 17.99 -17.50
C SER A 274 2.62 16.96 -16.53
N VAL A 275 1.91 17.45 -15.52
CA VAL A 275 1.13 16.58 -14.61
C VAL A 275 0.03 15.86 -15.40
N THR A 276 -0.58 16.50 -16.39
CA THR A 276 -1.56 15.90 -17.29
C THR A 276 -0.96 14.74 -18.07
N ASP A 277 0.24 14.91 -18.64
CA ASP A 277 0.91 13.86 -19.41
C ASP A 277 1.20 12.63 -18.53
N THR A 278 1.74 12.85 -17.33
CA THR A 278 1.98 11.75 -16.38
C THR A 278 0.69 11.07 -15.95
N THR A 279 -0.41 11.81 -15.82
CA THR A 279 -1.74 11.23 -15.54
C THR A 279 -2.18 10.30 -16.66
N LEU A 280 -2.06 10.74 -17.91
CA LEU A 280 -2.44 9.95 -19.09
C LEU A 280 -1.58 8.68 -19.20
N ILE A 281 -0.27 8.80 -18.99
CA ILE A 281 0.63 7.64 -19.00
C ILE A 281 0.25 6.65 -17.89
N ALA A 282 -0.05 7.13 -16.67
CA ALA A 282 -0.49 6.26 -15.58
C ALA A 282 -1.80 5.52 -15.93
N LEU A 283 -2.77 6.20 -16.54
CA LEU A 283 -4.02 5.57 -17.02
C LEU A 283 -3.75 4.49 -18.08
N CYS A 284 -2.83 4.74 -19.01
CA CYS A 284 -2.40 3.74 -20.00
C CYS A 284 -1.75 2.53 -19.31
N ILE A 285 -0.88 2.75 -18.31
CA ILE A 285 -0.27 1.67 -17.54
C ILE A 285 -1.34 0.83 -16.83
N TYR A 286 -2.35 1.44 -16.20
CA TYR A 286 -3.45 0.70 -15.58
C TYR A 286 -4.26 -0.11 -16.59
N ALA A 287 -4.58 0.51 -17.75
CA ALA A 287 -5.36 -0.12 -18.81
C ALA A 287 -4.68 -1.39 -19.34
N VAL A 288 -3.35 -1.48 -19.26
CA VAL A 288 -2.59 -2.68 -19.63
C VAL A 288 -2.39 -3.62 -18.44
N GLN A 289 -1.83 -3.14 -17.32
CA GLN A 289 -1.40 -3.99 -16.21
C GLN A 289 -2.56 -4.65 -15.45
N VAL A 290 -3.70 -3.96 -15.28
CA VAL A 290 -4.84 -4.51 -14.53
C VAL A 290 -5.46 -5.71 -15.28
N PRO A 291 -5.83 -5.59 -16.57
CA PRO A 291 -6.30 -6.75 -17.33
C PRO A 291 -5.23 -7.83 -17.47
N LEU A 292 -3.97 -7.46 -17.72
CA LEU A 292 -2.88 -8.43 -17.85
C LEU A 292 -2.70 -9.25 -16.56
N SER A 293 -2.74 -8.62 -15.39
CA SER A 293 -2.68 -9.30 -14.09
C SER A 293 -3.83 -10.28 -13.90
N PHE A 294 -5.03 -9.87 -14.30
CA PHE A 294 -6.22 -10.72 -14.23
C PHE A 294 -6.12 -11.94 -15.15
N LEU A 295 -5.69 -11.74 -16.40
CA LEU A 295 -5.47 -12.81 -17.37
C LEU A 295 -4.32 -13.73 -16.95
N TRP A 296 -3.21 -13.17 -16.46
CA TRP A 296 -2.04 -13.90 -15.97
C TRP A 296 -2.43 -14.89 -14.86
N LEU A 297 -3.20 -14.43 -13.88
CA LEU A 297 -3.65 -15.28 -12.77
C LEU A 297 -4.68 -16.34 -13.15
N LYS A 298 -5.18 -16.37 -14.40
CA LYS A 298 -5.92 -17.55 -14.90
C LYS A 298 -4.98 -18.75 -15.06
N ARG A 299 -3.76 -18.54 -15.57
CA ARG A 299 -2.76 -19.59 -15.84
C ARG A 299 -1.72 -19.79 -14.74
N PHE A 300 -1.39 -18.73 -13.99
CA PHE A 300 -0.35 -18.75 -12.96
C PHE A 300 -0.90 -18.52 -11.56
N ARG A 301 -0.15 -18.94 -10.53
CA ARG A 301 -0.53 -18.86 -9.12
C ARG A 301 -0.13 -17.54 -8.45
N MET A 302 0.82 -16.81 -9.02
CA MET A 302 1.34 -15.53 -8.52
C MET A 302 2.05 -14.79 -9.66
N GLY A 303 2.42 -13.53 -9.44
CA GLY A 303 3.23 -12.78 -10.40
C GLY A 303 4.69 -13.25 -10.39
N PRO A 304 5.47 -12.94 -11.44
CA PRO A 304 6.88 -13.31 -11.53
C PRO A 304 7.71 -12.82 -10.33
N MET A 305 7.56 -11.57 -9.91
CA MET A 305 8.35 -11.02 -8.81
C MET A 305 7.94 -11.61 -7.46
N GLU A 306 6.66 -11.88 -7.24
CA GLU A 306 6.20 -12.62 -6.06
C GLU A 306 6.78 -14.04 -6.03
N TRP A 307 6.92 -14.68 -7.19
CA TRP A 307 7.53 -16.00 -7.28
C TRP A 307 9.01 -15.97 -6.92
N ILE A 308 9.79 -15.02 -7.48
CA ILE A 308 11.21 -14.84 -7.12
C ILE A 308 11.33 -14.53 -5.62
N TRP A 309 10.52 -13.61 -5.11
CA TRP A 309 10.53 -13.27 -3.68
C TRP A 309 10.25 -14.48 -2.79
N ARG A 310 9.30 -15.33 -3.20
CA ARG A 310 8.98 -16.56 -2.47
C ARG A 310 10.10 -17.60 -2.60
N LEU A 311 10.75 -17.71 -3.75
CA LEU A 311 11.93 -18.56 -3.96
C LEU A 311 13.06 -18.15 -3.00
N LEU A 312 13.38 -16.86 -2.91
CA LEU A 312 14.39 -16.33 -1.99
C LEU A 312 14.01 -16.54 -0.52
N THR A 313 12.73 -16.40 -0.18
CA THR A 313 12.24 -16.60 1.19
C THR A 313 12.41 -18.04 1.67
N TYR A 314 11.96 -19.01 0.86
CA TYR A 314 11.90 -20.43 1.26
C TYR A 314 13.12 -21.24 0.83
N GLY A 315 13.93 -20.74 -0.12
CA GLY A 315 15.07 -21.47 -0.69
C GLY A 315 14.68 -22.72 -1.48
N LYS A 316 13.41 -22.84 -1.90
CA LYS A 316 12.88 -24.00 -2.64
C LYS A 316 12.11 -23.52 -3.87
N ARG A 317 12.26 -24.22 -4.99
CA ARG A 317 11.47 -23.97 -6.19
C ARG A 317 10.01 -24.35 -5.94
N ILE A 318 9.12 -23.39 -6.13
CA ILE A 318 7.67 -23.56 -5.97
C ILE A 318 7.04 -23.45 -7.36
N PRO A 319 6.08 -24.31 -7.73
CA PRO A 319 5.43 -24.22 -9.02
C PRO A 319 4.72 -22.88 -9.19
N ILE A 320 5.06 -22.17 -10.28
CA ILE A 320 4.42 -20.90 -10.66
C ILE A 320 3.13 -21.11 -11.45
N ARG A 321 3.07 -22.17 -12.28
CA ARG A 321 1.88 -22.56 -13.05
C ARG A 321 0.86 -23.26 -12.17
N LYS A 322 -0.42 -23.12 -12.50
CA LYS A 322 -1.49 -23.87 -11.85
C LYS A 322 -1.36 -25.35 -12.13
#